data_AF-A0A2P2CHV4-F1
#
_entry.id   AF-A0A2P2CHV4-F1
#
_cell.length_a   1.000
_cell.length_b   1.000
_cell.length_c   1.000
_cell.angle_alpha   90.00
_cell.angle_beta   90.00
_cell.angle_gamma   90.00
#
_symmetry.space_group_name_H-M   'P 1'
#
loop_
_entity.id
_entity.type
_entity.pdbx_description
1 polymer ?
#
loop_
_entity_poly.entity_id
_entity_poly.type
_entity_poly.pdbx_seq_one_letter_code
_entity_poly.pdbx_strand_id
1 'polypeptide(L)'
;MTDYAVRPARQRDIVQLDLEPVGERPGFVLVAGDPPTGHVRVDLLDGHAHLHEVVVAVDLDGSATRALVEAACERLAARRYGQVTASPYAGPEAAAYAALGFAEIPADEPLPRPLTHVREQPGRVLVRRVLRAHRTVDDLAAFLPALDAAPRDVGVLRAVVRRPAPGHREVLEVGHLDVTEGLVGDTWSARGSRRTPDGSAHPDMQLNIMNHQLVEFLAQDPEREPLAGDQMFLDLDLSHANLPPWSELHIGGPDGAVVVVTDQPHSGCGKFIARFGKDALAFVNGPEGKPRRLRGLCAKVVRPGPVRPGDEVVVIRPDA
;
A
#
# COMPACT_ATOMS: atom_id res chain seq x y z
N MET A 1 -11.91 -32.01 18.38
CA MET A 1 -11.17 -30.89 17.76
C MET A 1 -9.93 -30.70 18.60
N THR A 2 -8.79 -31.16 18.12
CA THR A 2 -7.51 -30.93 18.80
C THR A 2 -7.20 -29.45 18.60
N ASP A 3 -7.27 -28.66 19.67
CA ASP A 3 -6.95 -27.25 19.64
C ASP A 3 -5.42 -27.15 19.55
N TYR A 4 -4.89 -27.07 18.32
CA TYR A 4 -3.45 -26.92 18.13
C TYR A 4 -3.05 -25.54 18.62
N ALA A 5 -2.40 -25.47 19.78
CA ALA A 5 -1.87 -24.22 20.29
C ALA A 5 -0.80 -23.67 19.31
N VAL A 6 -1.18 -22.67 18.51
CA VAL A 6 -0.28 -21.96 17.60
C VAL A 6 0.36 -20.79 18.32
N ARG A 7 1.68 -20.65 18.20
CA ARG A 7 2.46 -19.61 18.86
C ARG A 7 3.60 -19.09 17.97
N PRO A 8 4.12 -17.87 18.20
CA PRO A 8 5.37 -17.45 17.56
C PRO A 8 6.50 -18.43 17.81
N ALA A 9 7.29 -18.71 16.77
CA ALA A 9 8.49 -19.53 16.89
C ALA A 9 9.52 -18.86 17.81
N ARG A 10 10.10 -19.65 18.71
CA ARG A 10 11.26 -19.28 19.54
C ARG A 10 12.53 -19.74 18.85
N GLN A 11 13.69 -19.21 19.26
CA GLN A 11 14.98 -19.61 18.68
C GLN A 11 15.20 -21.13 18.69
N ARG A 12 14.80 -21.82 19.75
CA ARG A 12 14.88 -23.28 19.85
C ARG A 12 14.05 -24.00 18.78
N ASP A 13 12.90 -23.46 18.41
CA ASP A 13 12.00 -24.09 17.42
C ASP A 13 12.59 -23.91 16.01
N ILE A 14 13.15 -22.74 15.72
CA ILE A 14 13.86 -22.45 14.46
C ILE A 14 15.01 -23.44 14.25
N VAL A 15 15.82 -23.67 15.29
CA VAL A 15 16.93 -24.64 15.24
C VAL A 15 16.42 -26.08 15.11
N GLN A 16 15.37 -26.45 15.85
CA GLN A 16 14.81 -27.80 15.82
C GLN A 16 14.22 -28.15 14.45
N LEU A 17 13.58 -27.19 13.78
CA LEU A 17 12.93 -27.35 12.48
C LEU A 17 13.88 -27.07 11.30
N ASP A 18 15.16 -26.77 11.56
CA ASP A 18 16.17 -26.40 10.55
C ASP A 18 15.71 -25.27 9.62
N LEU A 19 15.09 -24.23 10.20
CA LEU A 19 14.55 -23.10 9.44
C LEU A 19 15.57 -21.98 9.30
N GLU A 20 15.62 -21.33 8.12
CA GLU A 20 16.42 -20.10 7.95
C GLU A 20 15.97 -19.03 8.97
N PRO A 21 16.91 -18.37 9.67
CA PRO A 21 16.58 -17.34 10.65
C PRO A 21 15.73 -16.21 10.03
N VAL A 22 14.76 -15.71 10.79
CA VAL A 22 13.90 -14.58 10.37
C VAL A 22 14.72 -13.30 10.09
N GLY A 23 15.95 -13.20 10.60
CA GLY A 23 16.83 -12.06 10.35
C GLY A 23 17.24 -11.85 8.89
N GLU A 24 17.21 -12.90 8.06
CA GLU A 24 17.63 -12.83 6.65
C GLU A 24 16.46 -12.52 5.70
N ARG A 25 15.20 -12.70 6.15
CA ARG A 25 14.00 -12.36 5.37
C ARG A 25 12.95 -11.69 6.27
N PRO A 26 12.55 -10.43 5.99
CA PRO A 26 11.51 -9.76 6.77
C PRO A 26 10.25 -10.62 6.81
N GLY A 27 9.70 -10.90 7.99
CA GLY A 27 8.63 -11.90 8.11
C GLY A 27 8.33 -12.35 9.53
N PHE A 28 7.67 -13.49 9.65
CA PHE A 28 7.50 -14.21 10.91
C PHE A 28 7.24 -15.71 10.68
N VAL A 29 7.51 -16.52 11.70
CA VAL A 29 7.19 -17.95 11.74
C VAL A 29 6.27 -18.22 12.93
N LEU A 30 5.22 -19.01 12.69
CA LEU A 30 4.39 -19.59 13.74
C LEU A 30 4.57 -21.10 13.77
N VAL A 31 4.50 -21.69 14.95
CA VAL A 31 4.59 -23.15 15.17
C VAL A 31 3.35 -23.65 15.89
N ALA A 32 2.96 -24.89 15.59
CA ALA A 32 1.91 -25.62 16.29
C ALA A 32 2.56 -26.62 17.25
N GLY A 33 2.14 -26.62 18.52
CA GLY A 33 2.62 -27.56 19.54
C GLY A 33 3.87 -27.13 20.33
N ASP A 34 4.18 -27.91 21.37
CA ASP A 34 5.43 -27.83 22.14
C ASP A 34 5.78 -29.25 22.64
N PRO A 35 6.68 -30.00 21.97
CA PRO A 35 7.53 -29.58 20.85
C PRO A 35 6.75 -29.28 19.55
N PRO A 36 7.32 -28.48 18.62
CA PRO A 36 6.64 -28.10 17.40
C PRO A 36 6.40 -29.32 16.48
N THR A 37 5.16 -29.49 16.02
CA THR A 37 4.73 -30.56 15.11
C THR A 37 4.38 -30.02 13.72
N GLY A 38 4.52 -28.72 13.51
CA GLY A 38 4.36 -28.03 12.24
C GLY A 38 4.61 -26.53 12.36
N HIS A 39 4.80 -25.88 11.23
CA HIS A 39 5.05 -24.44 11.15
C HIS A 39 4.44 -23.81 9.90
N VAL A 40 4.24 -22.49 9.98
CA VAL A 40 3.96 -21.64 8.83
C VAL A 40 4.95 -20.48 8.82
N ARG A 41 5.52 -20.20 7.65
CA ARG A 41 6.38 -19.04 7.41
C ARG A 41 5.70 -18.04 6.52
N VAL A 42 5.70 -16.78 6.96
CA VAL A 42 5.25 -15.63 6.18
C VAL A 42 6.44 -14.71 5.94
N ASP A 43 6.75 -14.48 4.66
CA ASP A 43 7.74 -13.52 4.20
C ASP A 43 7.04 -12.20 3.78
N LEU A 44 7.73 -11.08 3.93
CA LEU A 44 7.29 -9.75 3.49
C LEU A 44 8.10 -9.29 2.27
N LEU A 45 7.60 -9.62 1.09
CA LEU A 45 8.25 -9.31 -0.20
C LEU A 45 7.97 -7.85 -0.58
N ASP A 46 8.92 -6.93 -0.35
CA ASP A 46 8.71 -5.46 -0.44
C ASP A 46 7.46 -4.98 0.34
N GLY A 47 7.19 -5.61 1.47
CA GLY A 47 6.01 -5.32 2.29
C GLY A 47 4.72 -6.01 1.81
N HIS A 48 4.79 -6.96 0.87
CA HIS A 48 3.68 -7.84 0.53
C HIS A 48 3.76 -9.14 1.33
N ALA A 49 2.71 -9.48 2.08
CA ALA A 49 2.64 -10.73 2.80
C ALA A 49 2.52 -11.91 1.83
N HIS A 50 3.45 -12.85 1.95
CA HIS A 50 3.50 -14.07 1.18
C HIS A 50 3.72 -15.24 2.12
N LEU A 51 2.77 -16.17 2.13
CA LEU A 51 2.91 -17.46 2.79
C LEU A 51 3.92 -18.27 1.98
N HIS A 52 5.14 -18.40 2.51
CA HIS A 52 6.25 -19.06 1.86
C HIS A 52 6.12 -20.59 1.93
N GLU A 53 5.75 -21.09 3.12
CA GLU A 53 5.61 -22.52 3.40
C GLU A 53 4.62 -22.76 4.54
N VAL A 54 3.89 -23.87 4.45
CA VAL A 54 3.21 -24.52 5.58
C VAL A 54 3.68 -25.97 5.62
N VAL A 55 4.23 -26.41 6.74
CA VAL A 55 4.70 -27.78 6.92
C VAL A 55 4.07 -28.33 8.19
N VAL A 56 3.46 -29.50 8.10
CA VAL A 56 2.92 -30.24 9.24
C VAL A 56 3.43 -31.68 9.18
N ALA A 57 3.66 -32.29 10.35
CA ALA A 57 4.04 -33.69 10.42
C ALA A 57 2.97 -34.58 9.74
N VAL A 58 3.42 -35.65 9.07
CA VAL A 58 2.60 -36.52 8.20
C VAL A 58 1.42 -37.17 8.94
N ASP A 59 1.53 -37.34 10.25
CA ASP A 59 0.51 -37.98 11.10
C ASP A 59 -0.59 -37.01 11.60
N LEU A 60 -0.52 -35.73 11.22
CA LEU A 60 -1.51 -34.73 11.58
C LEU A 60 -2.60 -34.60 10.52
N ASP A 61 -3.85 -34.45 10.96
CA ASP A 61 -4.95 -34.15 10.05
C ASP A 61 -4.85 -32.72 9.49
N GLY A 62 -5.63 -32.43 8.44
CA GLY A 62 -5.65 -31.11 7.80
C GLY A 62 -6.08 -29.95 8.72
N SER A 63 -6.46 -30.22 9.97
CA SER A 63 -6.84 -29.18 10.92
C SER A 63 -5.63 -28.45 11.53
N ALA A 64 -4.45 -29.08 11.59
CA ALA A 64 -3.21 -28.41 11.99
C ALA A 64 -2.77 -27.35 10.96
N THR A 65 -2.81 -27.69 9.67
CA THR A 65 -2.55 -26.76 8.56
C THR A 65 -3.51 -25.58 8.61
N ARG A 66 -4.81 -25.85 8.82
CA ARG A 66 -5.82 -24.79 8.97
C ARG A 66 -5.50 -23.89 10.15
N ALA A 67 -5.20 -24.42 11.33
CA ALA A 67 -4.90 -23.63 12.51
C ALA A 67 -3.69 -22.70 12.30
N LEU A 68 -2.62 -23.20 11.69
CA LEU A 68 -1.44 -22.40 11.34
C LEU A 68 -1.78 -21.26 10.38
N VAL A 69 -2.54 -21.56 9.31
CA VAL A 69 -2.92 -20.58 8.30
C VAL A 69 -3.88 -19.52 8.86
N GLU A 70 -4.87 -19.91 9.66
CA GLU A 70 -5.77 -18.97 10.35
C GLU A 70 -4.98 -18.06 11.29
N ALA A 71 -4.11 -18.60 12.14
CA ALA A 71 -3.28 -17.79 13.04
C ALA A 71 -2.35 -16.83 12.29
N ALA A 72 -1.80 -17.24 11.15
CA ALA A 72 -1.01 -16.35 10.29
C ALA A 72 -1.86 -15.22 9.70
N CYS A 73 -3.07 -15.55 9.22
CA CYS A 73 -4.02 -14.58 8.67
C CYS A 73 -4.48 -13.58 9.74
N GLU A 74 -4.82 -14.04 10.95
CA GLU A 74 -5.19 -13.20 12.09
C GLU A 74 -4.06 -12.25 12.47
N ARG A 75 -2.82 -12.75 12.54
CA ARG A 75 -1.64 -11.93 12.83
C ARG A 75 -1.38 -10.89 11.74
N LEU A 76 -1.60 -11.24 10.48
CA LEU A 76 -1.49 -10.31 9.35
C LEU A 76 -2.59 -9.25 9.37
N ALA A 77 -3.83 -9.63 9.65
CA ALA A 77 -4.94 -8.70 9.80
C ALA A 77 -4.71 -7.72 10.98
N ALA A 78 -4.21 -8.23 12.12
CA ALA A 78 -3.79 -7.40 13.25
C ALA A 78 -2.67 -6.42 12.89
N ARG A 79 -1.83 -6.78 11.91
CA ARG A 79 -0.78 -5.93 11.32
C ARG A 79 -1.26 -5.16 10.07
N ARG A 80 -2.57 -5.06 9.86
CA ARG A 80 -3.24 -4.26 8.80
C ARG A 80 -3.00 -4.70 7.35
N TYR A 81 -2.53 -5.94 7.15
CA TYR A 81 -2.47 -6.51 5.81
C TYR A 81 -3.89 -6.78 5.29
N GLY A 82 -4.20 -6.29 4.09
CA GLY A 82 -5.49 -6.52 3.45
C GLY A 82 -5.61 -7.89 2.77
N GLN A 83 -4.48 -8.53 2.50
CA GLN A 83 -4.41 -9.84 1.86
C GLN A 83 -3.07 -10.54 2.16
N VAL A 84 -3.04 -11.85 1.90
CA VAL A 84 -1.84 -12.69 1.89
C VAL A 84 -1.81 -13.49 0.59
N THR A 85 -0.64 -13.64 -0.01
CA THR A 85 -0.44 -14.49 -1.20
C THR A 85 0.20 -15.82 -0.84
N ALA A 86 0.04 -16.84 -1.66
CA ALA A 86 0.78 -18.10 -1.60
C ALA A 86 0.99 -18.62 -3.02
N SER A 87 1.90 -19.58 -3.22
CA SER A 87 2.17 -20.15 -4.54
C SER A 87 2.26 -21.67 -4.51
N PRO A 88 1.16 -22.40 -4.25
CA PRO A 88 1.17 -23.87 -4.26
C PRO A 88 1.47 -24.44 -5.65
N TYR A 89 1.88 -25.71 -5.71
CA TYR A 89 1.89 -26.45 -6.97
C TYR A 89 0.45 -26.59 -7.51
N ALA A 90 0.31 -26.51 -8.83
CA ALA A 90 -0.96 -26.71 -9.51
C ALA A 90 -1.55 -28.10 -9.19
N GLY A 91 -2.88 -28.18 -9.08
CA GLY A 91 -3.59 -29.43 -8.79
C GLY A 91 -3.98 -29.57 -7.32
N PRO A 92 -3.71 -30.73 -6.66
CA PRO A 92 -4.23 -31.01 -5.31
C PRO A 92 -3.81 -29.99 -4.24
N GLU A 93 -2.57 -29.48 -4.32
CA GLU A 93 -2.09 -28.48 -3.35
C GLU A 93 -2.86 -27.16 -3.49
N ALA A 94 -3.02 -26.65 -4.72
CA ALA A 94 -3.84 -25.47 -4.97
C ALA A 94 -5.30 -25.63 -4.50
N ALA A 95 -5.89 -26.82 -4.65
CA ALA A 95 -7.23 -27.13 -4.13
C ALA A 95 -7.29 -27.09 -2.59
N ALA A 96 -6.22 -27.53 -1.90
CA ALA A 96 -6.13 -27.42 -0.44
C ALA A 96 -6.07 -25.95 0.01
N TYR A 97 -5.36 -25.09 -0.70
CA TYR A 97 -5.36 -23.64 -0.45
C TYR A 97 -6.74 -23.01 -0.70
N ALA A 98 -7.48 -23.47 -1.71
CA ALA A 98 -8.86 -23.02 -1.94
C ALA A 98 -9.77 -23.34 -0.74
N ALA A 99 -9.63 -24.52 -0.13
CA ALA A 99 -10.35 -24.89 1.09
C ALA A 99 -9.95 -24.06 2.34
N LEU A 100 -8.82 -23.36 2.27
CA LEU A 100 -8.32 -22.42 3.28
C LEU A 100 -8.69 -20.96 2.95
N GLY A 101 -9.56 -20.72 1.96
CA GLY A 101 -10.05 -19.40 1.59
C GLY A 101 -9.15 -18.61 0.63
N PHE A 102 -8.19 -19.28 -0.03
CA PHE A 102 -7.43 -18.65 -1.10
C PHE A 102 -8.14 -18.78 -2.45
N ALA A 103 -7.98 -17.78 -3.32
CA ALA A 103 -8.44 -17.80 -4.70
C ALA A 103 -7.26 -17.54 -5.64
N GLU A 104 -7.26 -18.18 -6.81
CA GLU A 104 -6.23 -17.95 -7.83
C GLU A 104 -6.22 -16.49 -8.30
N ILE A 105 -5.03 -15.93 -8.45
CA ILE A 105 -4.84 -14.59 -9.01
C ILE A 105 -4.88 -14.70 -10.54
N PRO A 106 -5.81 -13.99 -11.21
CA PRO A 106 -5.88 -14.01 -12.67
C PRO A 106 -4.55 -13.66 -13.33
N ALA A 107 -4.21 -14.36 -14.42
CA ALA A 107 -2.93 -14.17 -15.12
C ALA A 107 -2.75 -12.74 -15.67
N ASP A 108 -3.85 -12.08 -16.04
CA ASP A 108 -3.89 -10.69 -16.53
C ASP A 108 -3.76 -9.66 -15.40
N GLU A 109 -3.84 -10.07 -14.13
CA GLU A 109 -3.74 -9.11 -13.02
C GLU A 109 -2.30 -8.58 -12.89
N PRO A 110 -2.12 -7.24 -12.84
CA PRO A 110 -0.81 -6.65 -12.61
C PRO A 110 -0.32 -7.00 -11.20
N LEU A 111 0.92 -7.46 -11.11
CA LEU A 111 1.55 -7.81 -9.84
C LEU A 111 2.69 -6.84 -9.49
N PRO A 112 2.92 -6.56 -8.19
CA PRO A 112 4.19 -6.04 -7.72
C PRO A 112 5.36 -6.93 -8.20
N ARG A 113 6.48 -6.31 -8.58
CA ARG A 113 7.66 -7.00 -9.13
C ARG A 113 8.10 -8.24 -8.33
N PRO A 114 8.12 -8.26 -6.98
CA PRO A 114 8.48 -9.46 -6.24
C PRO A 114 7.53 -10.64 -6.47
N LEU A 115 6.23 -10.38 -6.62
CA LEU A 115 5.23 -11.43 -6.87
C LEU A 115 5.23 -11.92 -8.32
N THR A 116 5.75 -11.12 -9.27
CA THR A 116 5.96 -11.57 -10.64
C THR A 116 6.92 -12.76 -10.69
N HIS A 117 8.03 -12.70 -9.94
CA HIS A 117 8.99 -13.81 -9.89
C HIS A 117 8.38 -15.08 -9.28
N VAL A 118 7.54 -14.92 -8.25
CA VAL A 118 6.80 -16.03 -7.65
C VAL A 118 5.86 -16.68 -8.67
N ARG A 119 5.14 -15.89 -9.46
CA ARG A 119 4.22 -16.38 -10.51
C ARG A 119 4.94 -17.12 -11.64
N GLU A 120 6.18 -16.74 -11.96
CA GLU A 120 6.97 -17.34 -13.04
C GLU A 120 7.57 -18.71 -12.67
N GLN A 121 7.40 -19.18 -11.42
CA GLN A 121 7.90 -20.49 -10.99
C GLN A 121 7.15 -21.64 -11.71
N PRO A 122 7.86 -22.53 -12.41
CA PRO A 122 7.23 -23.62 -13.17
C PRO A 122 6.35 -24.53 -12.28
N GLY A 123 5.14 -24.82 -12.75
CA GLY A 123 4.22 -25.75 -12.10
C GLY A 123 3.50 -25.21 -10.87
N ARG A 124 3.68 -23.93 -10.51
CA ARG A 124 2.99 -23.28 -9.39
C ARG A 124 1.91 -22.32 -9.89
N VAL A 125 0.88 -22.12 -9.07
CA VAL A 125 -0.17 -21.11 -9.31
C VAL A 125 -0.13 -20.07 -8.19
N LEU A 126 -0.25 -18.80 -8.53
CA LEU A 126 -0.29 -17.74 -7.53
C LEU A 126 -1.72 -17.57 -7.02
N VAL A 127 -1.91 -17.70 -5.71
CA VAL A 127 -3.21 -17.56 -5.04
C VAL A 127 -3.15 -16.44 -4.00
N ARG A 128 -4.30 -15.87 -3.64
CA ARG A 128 -4.44 -14.91 -2.53
C ARG A 128 -5.60 -15.26 -1.61
N ARG A 129 -5.47 -14.93 -0.33
CA ARG A 129 -6.59 -14.82 0.60
C ARG A 129 -6.77 -13.35 0.97
N VAL A 130 -8.00 -12.86 0.79
CA VAL A 130 -8.39 -11.50 1.19
C VAL A 130 -8.68 -11.51 2.68
N LEU A 131 -7.98 -10.65 3.43
CA LEU A 131 -8.14 -10.47 4.88
C LEU A 131 -9.07 -9.29 5.20
N ARG A 132 -9.19 -8.34 4.28
CA ARG A 132 -10.14 -7.22 4.33
C ARG A 132 -10.70 -6.97 2.93
N ALA A 133 -12.02 -6.96 2.80
CA ALA A 133 -12.66 -6.70 1.52
C ALA A 133 -12.24 -5.33 0.98
N HIS A 134 -11.79 -5.29 -0.26
CA HIS A 134 -11.51 -4.06 -0.98
C HIS A 134 -12.82 -3.41 -1.44
N ARG A 135 -12.79 -2.10 -1.68
CA ARG A 135 -13.92 -1.38 -2.29
C ARG A 135 -14.08 -1.84 -3.74
N THR A 136 -15.30 -2.14 -4.12
CA THR A 136 -15.67 -2.51 -5.49
C THR A 136 -15.79 -1.29 -6.38
N VAL A 137 -15.91 -1.51 -7.70
CA VAL A 137 -16.24 -0.43 -8.65
C VAL A 137 -17.57 0.25 -8.30
N ASP A 138 -18.58 -0.51 -7.88
CA ASP A 138 -19.90 0.03 -7.54
C ASP A 138 -19.85 0.89 -6.28
N ASP A 139 -19.09 0.45 -5.25
CA ASP A 139 -18.83 1.23 -4.05
C ASP A 139 -18.19 2.59 -4.38
N LEU A 140 -17.21 2.58 -5.30
CA LEU A 140 -16.48 3.78 -5.72
C LEU A 140 -17.35 4.72 -6.55
N ALA A 141 -18.16 4.18 -7.46
CA ALA A 141 -19.11 4.95 -8.24
C ALA A 141 -20.15 5.63 -7.34
N ALA A 142 -20.67 4.89 -6.34
CA ALA A 142 -21.61 5.42 -5.35
C ALA A 142 -20.99 6.51 -4.45
N PHE A 143 -19.67 6.51 -4.27
CA PHE A 143 -18.96 7.48 -3.45
C PHE A 143 -18.56 8.77 -4.20
N LEU A 144 -18.63 8.79 -5.53
CA LEU A 144 -18.27 9.98 -6.33
C LEU A 144 -18.97 11.28 -5.88
N PRO A 145 -20.27 11.30 -5.53
CA PRO A 145 -20.91 12.54 -5.08
C PRO A 145 -20.27 13.16 -3.83
N ALA A 146 -19.71 12.34 -2.93
CA ALA A 146 -18.99 12.84 -1.76
C ALA A 146 -17.66 13.52 -2.17
N LEU A 147 -16.94 12.90 -3.11
CA LEU A 147 -15.69 13.45 -3.65
C LEU A 147 -15.92 14.73 -4.46
N ASP A 148 -17.02 14.79 -5.21
CA ASP A 148 -17.40 15.97 -6.01
C ASP A 148 -17.83 17.15 -5.13
N ALA A 149 -18.18 16.89 -3.87
CA ALA A 149 -18.50 17.91 -2.87
C ALA A 149 -17.26 18.44 -2.12
N ALA A 150 -16.06 17.95 -2.43
CA ALA A 150 -14.82 18.43 -1.83
C ALA A 150 -14.62 19.94 -2.08
N PRO A 151 -14.03 20.67 -1.12
CA PRO A 151 -13.86 22.11 -1.27
C PRO A 151 -12.93 22.43 -2.44
N ARG A 152 -13.24 23.52 -3.16
CA ARG A 152 -12.51 23.91 -4.37
C ARG A 152 -11.41 24.94 -4.11
N ASP A 153 -11.67 25.88 -3.21
CA ASP A 153 -10.83 27.07 -3.02
C ASP A 153 -10.02 27.03 -1.73
N VAL A 154 -10.61 26.52 -0.65
CA VAL A 154 -9.97 26.42 0.67
C VAL A 154 -10.22 25.02 1.24
N GLY A 155 -9.16 24.22 1.30
CA GLY A 155 -9.17 22.86 1.83
C GLY A 155 -8.32 22.73 3.09
N VAL A 156 -8.07 21.49 3.50
CA VAL A 156 -7.27 21.19 4.70
C VAL A 156 -6.24 20.10 4.40
N LEU A 157 -5.02 20.27 4.89
CA LEU A 157 -4.03 19.21 4.94
C LEU A 157 -4.39 18.22 6.05
N ARG A 158 -4.77 17.00 5.70
CA ARG A 158 -5.25 15.99 6.66
C ARG A 158 -4.14 15.11 7.20
N ALA A 159 -3.13 14.80 6.39
CA ALA A 159 -1.99 14.00 6.83
C ALA A 159 -0.73 14.33 6.03
N VAL A 160 0.42 14.21 6.71
CA VAL A 160 1.76 14.28 6.11
C VAL A 160 2.47 12.96 6.38
N VAL A 161 2.98 12.33 5.32
CA VAL A 161 3.59 11.00 5.39
C VAL A 161 4.96 11.00 4.75
N ARG A 162 5.98 10.68 5.54
CA ARG A 162 7.34 10.47 5.07
C ARG A 162 7.57 9.00 4.70
N ARG A 163 8.32 8.77 3.61
CA ARG A 163 8.72 7.43 3.15
C ARG A 163 10.24 7.30 3.28
N PRO A 164 10.77 7.00 4.49
CA PRO A 164 12.22 7.03 4.75
C PRO A 164 12.98 5.88 4.09
N ALA A 165 12.30 4.79 3.75
CA ALA A 165 12.87 3.63 3.07
C ALA A 165 11.78 2.88 2.28
N PRO A 166 12.15 1.99 1.34
CA PRO A 166 11.20 1.14 0.64
C PRO A 166 10.28 0.38 1.62
N GLY A 167 8.97 0.52 1.45
CA GLY A 167 7.97 -0.12 2.33
C GLY A 167 7.68 0.61 3.65
N HIS A 168 8.57 1.46 4.14
CA HIS A 168 8.40 2.19 5.40
C HIS A 168 7.53 3.44 5.22
N ARG A 169 6.70 3.73 6.23
CA ARG A 169 5.83 4.90 6.31
C ARG A 169 5.92 5.50 7.70
N GLU A 170 5.95 6.81 7.77
CA GLU A 170 5.95 7.56 9.02
C GLU A 170 4.98 8.73 8.87
N VAL A 171 3.95 8.76 9.71
CA VAL A 171 3.01 9.88 9.78
C VAL A 171 3.65 10.96 10.64
N LEU A 172 3.67 12.19 10.13
CA LEU A 172 4.34 13.31 10.77
C LEU A 172 3.31 14.28 11.37
N GLU A 173 3.55 14.67 12.62
CA GLU A 173 2.89 15.83 13.24
C GLU A 173 3.34 17.14 12.56
N VAL A 174 4.59 17.18 12.09
CA VAL A 174 5.16 18.30 11.34
C VAL A 174 6.07 17.78 10.22
N GLY A 175 5.70 18.06 8.98
CA GLY A 175 6.58 17.91 7.82
C GLY A 175 7.33 19.21 7.54
N HIS A 176 8.51 19.11 6.93
CA HIS A 176 9.24 20.28 6.42
C HIS A 176 9.40 20.12 4.91
N LEU A 177 8.87 21.10 4.17
CA LEU A 177 9.01 21.19 2.73
C LEU A 177 10.25 22.02 2.39
N ASP A 178 11.05 21.50 1.47
CA ASP A 178 12.27 22.12 0.95
C ASP A 178 12.26 22.11 -0.58
N VAL A 179 12.79 23.16 -1.19
CA VAL A 179 12.80 23.35 -2.65
C VAL A 179 13.72 22.35 -3.37
N THR A 180 14.72 21.82 -2.67
CA THR A 180 15.69 20.85 -3.20
C THR A 180 15.28 19.43 -2.83
N GLU A 181 14.88 19.19 -1.59
CA GLU A 181 14.61 17.83 -1.07
C GLU A 181 13.15 17.37 -1.21
N GLY A 182 12.21 18.28 -1.49
CA GLY A 182 10.78 18.00 -1.41
C GLY A 182 10.34 17.90 0.04
N LEU A 183 9.80 16.75 0.47
CA LEU A 183 9.55 16.49 1.89
C LEU A 183 10.84 15.97 2.54
N VAL A 184 11.39 16.71 3.51
CA VAL A 184 12.67 16.36 4.15
C VAL A 184 12.63 14.96 4.77
N GLY A 185 13.62 14.13 4.40
CA GLY A 185 13.74 12.74 4.80
C GLY A 185 12.85 11.76 4.02
N ASP A 186 12.10 12.20 3.02
CA ASP A 186 11.46 11.31 2.06
C ASP A 186 12.47 10.76 1.05
N THR A 187 12.17 9.59 0.49
CA THR A 187 13.04 8.93 -0.50
C THR A 187 12.92 9.45 -1.92
N TRP A 188 12.11 10.50 -2.21
CA TRP A 188 11.91 11.00 -3.58
C TRP A 188 13.21 11.26 -4.33
N SER A 189 14.16 11.99 -3.75
CA SER A 189 15.42 12.37 -4.43
C SER A 189 16.29 11.16 -4.79
N ALA A 190 16.18 10.07 -4.02
CA ALA A 190 16.85 8.80 -4.29
C ALA A 190 16.11 7.93 -5.33
N ARG A 191 14.91 8.32 -5.77
CA ARG A 191 14.13 7.59 -6.78
C ARG A 191 14.45 8.16 -8.15
N GLY A 192 15.26 7.43 -8.91
CA GLY A 192 15.51 7.77 -10.31
C GLY A 192 14.24 7.82 -11.16
N SER A 193 14.28 8.57 -12.25
CA SER A 193 13.17 8.73 -13.19
C SER A 193 13.61 8.43 -14.61
N ARG A 194 12.76 7.74 -15.37
CA ARG A 194 12.97 7.56 -16.83
C ARG A 194 12.63 8.82 -17.63
N ARG A 195 12.14 9.87 -16.96
CA ARG A 195 11.74 11.14 -17.59
C ARG A 195 12.84 12.18 -17.56
N THR A 196 13.94 11.90 -16.86
CA THR A 196 15.14 12.73 -16.82
C THR A 196 16.23 12.05 -17.66
N PRO A 197 17.01 12.79 -18.48
CA PRO A 197 18.05 12.20 -19.33
C PRO A 197 19.15 11.47 -18.56
N ASP A 198 19.47 11.94 -17.36
CA ASP A 198 20.51 11.39 -16.47
C ASP A 198 19.98 10.33 -15.50
N GLY A 199 18.69 10.00 -15.54
CA GLY A 199 18.06 9.04 -14.66
C GLY A 199 17.81 9.55 -13.23
N SER A 200 18.09 10.82 -12.93
CA SER A 200 17.85 11.44 -11.61
C SER A 200 16.35 11.56 -11.29
N ALA A 201 16.01 11.91 -10.05
CA ALA A 201 14.62 12.18 -9.68
C ALA A 201 14.05 13.35 -10.48
N HIS A 202 12.82 13.23 -10.97
CA HIS A 202 12.21 14.30 -11.77
C HIS A 202 11.77 15.46 -10.87
N PRO A 203 12.28 16.70 -11.08
CA PRO A 203 12.04 17.84 -10.18
C PRO A 203 10.55 18.22 -10.08
N ASP A 204 9.78 18.05 -11.15
CA ASP A 204 8.33 18.29 -11.12
C ASP A 204 7.51 17.15 -10.47
N MET A 205 8.16 16.18 -9.82
CA MET A 205 7.51 15.04 -9.14
C MET A 205 7.94 14.90 -7.68
N GLN A 206 8.38 15.99 -7.04
CA GLN A 206 8.85 16.02 -5.64
C GLN A 206 7.83 15.46 -4.66
N LEU A 207 6.57 15.84 -4.82
CA LEU A 207 5.49 15.48 -3.92
C LEU A 207 4.40 14.73 -4.66
N ASN A 208 3.87 13.70 -4.03
CA ASN A 208 2.63 13.03 -4.42
C ASN A 208 1.55 13.43 -3.42
N ILE A 209 0.42 13.91 -3.95
CA ILE A 209 -0.71 14.40 -3.17
C ILE A 209 -1.96 13.64 -3.58
N MET A 210 -2.70 13.08 -2.61
CA MET A 210 -3.95 12.35 -2.84
C MET A 210 -5.11 13.00 -2.08
N ASN A 211 -6.33 12.87 -2.60
CA ASN A 211 -7.53 13.31 -1.89
C ASN A 211 -7.76 12.42 -0.65
N HIS A 212 -7.93 13.06 0.51
CA HIS A 212 -8.06 12.38 1.79
C HIS A 212 -9.33 11.52 1.88
N GLN A 213 -10.49 12.06 1.48
CA GLN A 213 -11.77 11.34 1.55
C GLN A 213 -11.73 10.05 0.74
N LEU A 214 -11.06 10.05 -0.41
CA LEU A 214 -10.89 8.83 -1.20
C LEU A 214 -9.98 7.82 -0.49
N VAL A 215 -8.82 8.23 0.03
CA VAL A 215 -7.93 7.27 0.70
C VAL A 215 -8.58 6.72 1.96
N GLU A 216 -9.30 7.53 2.73
CA GLU A 216 -10.06 7.13 3.92
C GLU A 216 -11.09 6.06 3.55
N PHE A 217 -11.86 6.31 2.47
CA PHE A 217 -12.85 5.37 1.95
C PHE A 217 -12.25 4.02 1.53
N LEU A 218 -11.10 4.05 0.83
CA LEU A 218 -10.39 2.86 0.38
C LEU A 218 -9.72 2.10 1.52
N ALA A 219 -9.10 2.82 2.45
CA ALA A 219 -8.33 2.31 3.56
C ALA A 219 -9.21 1.64 4.61
N GLN A 220 -10.41 2.18 4.86
CA GLN A 220 -11.37 1.69 5.85
C GLN A 220 -10.79 1.60 7.27
N ASP A 221 -9.64 2.26 7.47
CA ASP A 221 -8.77 2.19 8.64
C ASP A 221 -7.71 3.30 8.48
N PRO A 222 -7.70 4.32 9.35
CA PRO A 222 -6.75 5.43 9.23
C PRO A 222 -5.28 5.00 9.20
N GLU A 223 -4.92 3.92 9.88
CA GLU A 223 -3.54 3.40 9.90
C GLU A 223 -3.09 2.85 8.53
N ARG A 224 -4.04 2.60 7.61
CA ARG A 224 -3.77 2.10 6.25
C ARG A 224 -3.66 3.20 5.21
N GLU A 225 -4.08 4.43 5.50
CA GLU A 225 -4.01 5.55 4.56
C GLU A 225 -2.58 5.83 4.06
N PRO A 226 -1.52 5.79 4.90
CA PRO A 226 -0.13 5.96 4.46
C PRO A 226 0.32 4.92 3.42
N LEU A 227 -0.40 3.80 3.31
CA LEU A 227 -0.14 2.76 2.33
C LEU A 227 -0.51 3.21 0.90
N ALA A 228 -1.25 4.30 0.68
CA ALA A 228 -1.36 4.91 -0.65
C ALA A 228 0.03 5.31 -1.21
N GLY A 229 0.95 5.66 -0.31
CA GLY A 229 2.33 5.97 -0.67
C GLY A 229 2.53 7.40 -1.16
N ASP A 230 1.57 8.27 -0.88
CA ASP A 230 1.60 9.71 -1.13
C ASP A 230 2.15 10.43 0.10
N GLN A 231 2.79 11.58 -0.10
CA GLN A 231 3.37 12.34 1.00
C GLN A 231 2.36 13.25 1.70
N MET A 232 1.30 13.64 1.01
CA MET A 232 0.31 14.57 1.53
C MET A 232 -1.11 14.13 1.16
N PHE A 233 -2.02 14.27 2.10
CA PHE A 233 -3.43 13.97 1.91
C PHE A 233 -4.25 15.23 2.16
N LEU A 234 -4.96 15.68 1.13
CA LEU A 234 -5.74 16.92 1.19
C LEU A 234 -7.23 16.63 1.14
N ASP A 235 -7.98 17.30 1.99
CA ASP A 235 -9.43 17.45 1.82
C ASP A 235 -9.69 18.64 0.88
N LEU A 236 -9.60 18.37 -0.42
CA LEU A 236 -9.68 19.35 -1.51
C LEU A 236 -10.04 18.65 -2.83
N ASP A 237 -10.79 19.33 -3.71
CA ASP A 237 -11.01 18.89 -5.09
C ASP A 237 -9.68 18.99 -5.87
N LEU A 238 -9.10 17.82 -6.19
CA LEU A 238 -7.83 17.72 -6.92
C LEU A 238 -7.99 17.64 -8.44
N SER A 239 -9.22 17.73 -8.95
CA SER A 239 -9.56 17.55 -10.36
C SER A 239 -8.76 18.47 -11.28
N HIS A 240 -8.60 18.04 -12.52
CA HIS A 240 -7.98 18.88 -13.55
C HIS A 240 -8.75 20.19 -13.77
N ALA A 241 -10.07 20.18 -13.62
CA ALA A 241 -10.92 21.36 -13.74
C ALA A 241 -10.71 22.34 -12.59
N ASN A 242 -10.42 21.85 -11.37
CA ASN A 242 -10.17 22.70 -10.22
C ASN A 242 -8.73 23.18 -10.12
N LEU A 243 -7.78 22.29 -10.38
CA LEU A 243 -6.35 22.51 -10.23
C LEU A 243 -5.64 22.28 -11.57
N PRO A 244 -5.78 23.16 -12.57
CA PRO A 244 -4.96 23.09 -13.77
C PRO A 244 -3.46 23.08 -13.39
N PRO A 245 -2.58 22.50 -14.23
CA PRO A 245 -1.14 22.59 -14.01
C PRO A 245 -0.71 24.02 -13.70
N TRP A 246 0.24 24.15 -12.79
CA TRP A 246 0.78 25.41 -12.28
C TRP A 246 -0.12 26.17 -11.29
N SER A 247 -1.23 25.57 -10.84
CA SER A 247 -1.95 26.05 -9.66
C SER A 247 -1.06 25.94 -8.42
N GLU A 248 -1.07 26.98 -7.58
CA GLU A 248 -0.38 27.02 -6.30
C GLU A 248 -1.32 26.59 -5.17
N LEU A 249 -0.76 25.83 -4.22
CA LEU A 249 -1.39 25.46 -2.97
C LEU A 249 -0.59 26.10 -1.84
N HIS A 250 -1.18 27.10 -1.20
CA HIS A 250 -0.62 27.83 -0.07
C HIS A 250 -1.05 27.15 1.21
N ILE A 251 -0.10 26.63 1.99
CA ILE A 251 -0.37 25.75 3.13
C ILE A 251 0.10 26.42 4.42
N GLY A 252 -0.80 26.59 5.38
CA GLY A 252 -0.48 27.17 6.70
C GLY A 252 -0.44 28.71 6.70
N GLY A 253 -1.23 29.35 5.84
CA GLY A 253 -1.40 30.81 5.78
C GLY A 253 -0.43 31.56 4.84
N PRO A 254 -0.46 32.90 4.82
CA PRO A 254 0.23 33.73 3.83
C PRO A 254 1.74 33.54 3.74
N ASP A 255 2.39 33.24 4.88
CA ASP A 255 3.83 33.00 5.01
C ASP A 255 4.18 31.50 5.07
N GLY A 256 3.19 30.62 4.87
CA GLY A 256 3.33 29.17 4.94
C GLY A 256 4.03 28.57 3.71
N ALA A 257 4.13 27.26 3.64
CA ALA A 257 4.75 26.61 2.48
C ALA A 257 3.88 26.76 1.22
N VAL A 258 4.51 26.77 0.04
CA VAL A 258 3.79 26.78 -1.24
C VAL A 258 4.29 25.65 -2.12
N VAL A 259 3.35 24.87 -2.62
CA VAL A 259 3.59 23.84 -3.62
C VAL A 259 2.81 24.14 -4.88
N VAL A 260 3.37 23.77 -6.03
CA VAL A 260 2.77 23.98 -7.34
C VAL A 260 2.42 22.63 -7.94
N VAL A 261 1.17 22.50 -8.38
CA VAL A 261 0.68 21.33 -9.14
C VAL A 261 1.41 21.28 -10.47
N THR A 262 1.96 20.14 -10.86
CA THR A 262 2.70 19.99 -12.11
C THR A 262 1.89 19.26 -13.18
N ASP A 263 2.37 19.29 -14.42
CA ASP A 263 1.78 18.54 -15.53
C ASP A 263 2.15 17.04 -15.51
N GLN A 264 2.94 16.60 -14.53
CA GLN A 264 3.40 15.23 -14.43
C GLN A 264 2.28 14.32 -13.92
N PRO A 265 1.87 13.27 -14.67
CA PRO A 265 0.89 12.31 -14.21
C PRO A 265 1.34 11.57 -12.94
N HIS A 266 0.38 11.36 -12.05
CA HIS A 266 0.50 10.47 -10.92
C HIS A 266 -0.41 9.25 -11.12
N SER A 267 0.14 8.15 -11.63
CA SER A 267 -0.60 6.91 -11.87
C SER A 267 -0.32 5.86 -10.79
N GLY A 268 -1.32 5.02 -10.52
CA GLY A 268 -1.20 3.96 -9.52
C GLY A 268 -0.26 2.84 -9.97
N CYS A 269 0.24 2.05 -9.02
CA CYS A 269 1.20 0.96 -9.27
C CYS A 269 0.70 -0.36 -8.66
N GLY A 270 1.40 -1.48 -8.92
CA GLY A 270 1.04 -2.79 -8.36
C GLY A 270 0.94 -2.82 -6.83
N LYS A 271 1.68 -1.95 -6.12
CA LYS A 271 1.55 -1.81 -4.65
C LYS A 271 0.16 -1.33 -4.25
N PHE A 272 -0.47 -0.47 -5.05
CA PHE A 272 -1.83 0.02 -4.81
C PHE A 272 -2.86 -1.12 -4.94
N ILE A 273 -2.73 -2.00 -5.94
CA ILE A 273 -3.58 -3.20 -6.09
C ILE A 273 -3.50 -4.07 -4.85
N ALA A 274 -2.28 -4.34 -4.39
CA ALA A 274 -2.09 -5.22 -3.24
C ALA A 274 -2.64 -4.65 -1.92
N ARG A 275 -2.87 -3.33 -1.86
CA ARG A 275 -3.31 -2.62 -0.66
C ARG A 275 -4.81 -2.28 -0.72
N PHE A 276 -5.34 -1.90 -1.87
CA PHE A 276 -6.69 -1.37 -2.03
C PHE A 276 -7.50 -2.08 -3.13
N GLY A 277 -6.92 -3.04 -3.85
CA GLY A 277 -7.60 -3.88 -4.84
C GLY A 277 -7.46 -3.42 -6.29
N LYS A 278 -7.75 -4.35 -7.21
CA LYS A 278 -7.74 -4.13 -8.66
C LYS A 278 -8.81 -3.12 -9.06
N ASP A 279 -10.01 -3.24 -8.51
CA ASP A 279 -11.14 -2.34 -8.75
C ASP A 279 -10.78 -0.90 -8.42
N ALA A 280 -10.21 -0.66 -7.24
CA ALA A 280 -9.74 0.66 -6.85
C ALA A 280 -8.72 1.22 -7.86
N LEU A 281 -7.69 0.44 -8.23
CA LEU A 281 -6.69 0.90 -9.21
C LEU A 281 -7.33 1.19 -10.58
N ALA A 282 -8.20 0.32 -11.06
CA ALA A 282 -8.86 0.45 -12.35
C ALA A 282 -9.76 1.69 -12.37
N PHE A 283 -10.50 1.93 -11.29
CA PHE A 283 -11.40 3.06 -11.16
C PHE A 283 -10.64 4.39 -11.10
N VAL A 284 -9.63 4.52 -10.24
CA VAL A 284 -8.88 5.79 -10.10
C VAL A 284 -8.10 6.17 -11.37
N ASN A 285 -7.72 5.18 -12.19
CA ASN A 285 -7.09 5.40 -13.50
C ASN A 285 -8.09 5.31 -14.68
N GLY A 286 -9.38 5.15 -14.39
CA GLY A 286 -10.46 4.99 -15.36
C GLY A 286 -10.98 6.31 -15.91
N PRO A 287 -12.03 6.26 -16.75
CA PRO A 287 -12.65 7.45 -17.34
C PRO A 287 -13.24 8.39 -16.29
N GLU A 288 -13.79 7.87 -15.19
CA GLU A 288 -14.32 8.67 -14.08
C GLU A 288 -13.21 9.25 -13.19
N GLY A 289 -12.17 8.45 -12.93
CA GLY A 289 -11.12 8.79 -11.96
C GLY A 289 -10.07 9.76 -12.49
N LYS A 290 -9.69 9.65 -13.77
CA LYS A 290 -8.65 10.50 -14.38
C LYS A 290 -8.99 11.99 -14.37
N PRO A 291 -10.18 12.45 -14.81
CA PRO A 291 -10.54 13.87 -14.78
C PRO A 291 -10.49 14.48 -13.36
N ARG A 292 -10.81 13.66 -12.35
CA ARG A 292 -10.81 14.03 -10.93
C ARG A 292 -9.45 13.90 -10.24
N ARG A 293 -8.43 13.36 -10.93
CA ARG A 293 -7.16 12.95 -10.33
C ARG A 293 -7.36 12.10 -9.08
N LEU A 294 -8.24 11.09 -9.13
CA LEU A 294 -8.51 10.24 -7.97
C LEU A 294 -7.27 9.47 -7.48
N ARG A 295 -6.32 9.13 -8.35
CA ARG A 295 -5.05 8.60 -7.86
C ARG A 295 -4.23 9.66 -7.11
N GLY A 296 -4.37 10.92 -7.48
CA GLY A 296 -3.62 12.05 -6.94
C GLY A 296 -2.91 12.85 -8.03
N LEU A 297 -2.06 13.78 -7.61
CA LEU A 297 -1.28 14.66 -8.46
C LEU A 297 0.20 14.69 -8.06
N CYS A 298 1.04 15.13 -8.98
CA CYS A 298 2.42 15.51 -8.67
C CYS A 298 2.48 17.01 -8.39
N ALA A 299 3.33 17.39 -7.44
CA ALA A 299 3.61 18.78 -7.12
C ALA A 299 5.11 18.98 -6.86
N LYS A 300 5.54 20.25 -6.90
CA LYS A 300 6.88 20.68 -6.48
C LYS A 300 6.81 21.81 -5.47
N VAL A 301 7.82 21.91 -4.62
CA VAL A 301 7.93 22.97 -3.61
C VAL A 301 8.50 24.23 -4.29
N VAL A 302 7.83 25.37 -4.11
CA VAL A 302 8.32 26.68 -4.60
C VAL A 302 8.59 27.67 -3.47
N ARG A 303 7.95 27.48 -2.31
CA ARG A 303 8.31 28.15 -1.06
C ARG A 303 8.46 27.11 0.05
N PRO A 304 9.64 26.99 0.67
CA PRO A 304 9.85 26.02 1.73
C PRO A 304 9.09 26.44 3.00
N GLY A 305 8.85 25.48 3.89
CA GLY A 305 8.18 25.77 5.16
C GLY A 305 7.68 24.52 5.87
N PRO A 306 7.33 24.65 7.17
CA PRO A 306 6.68 23.57 7.90
C PRO A 306 5.24 23.41 7.44
N VAL A 307 4.75 22.17 7.43
CA VAL A 307 3.36 21.80 7.16
C VAL A 307 2.86 20.81 8.20
N ARG A 308 1.59 20.93 8.61
CA ARG A 308 0.99 20.15 9.69
C ARG A 308 -0.39 19.65 9.29
N PRO A 309 -0.80 18.47 9.77
CA PRO A 309 -2.22 18.11 9.78
C PRO A 309 -3.04 19.23 10.43
N GLY A 310 -4.11 19.64 9.75
CA GLY A 310 -4.98 20.75 10.15
C GLY A 310 -4.65 22.08 9.49
N ASP A 311 -3.51 22.23 8.81
CA ASP A 311 -3.19 23.46 8.09
C ASP A 311 -4.23 23.72 6.99
N GLU A 312 -4.68 24.98 6.92
CA GLU A 312 -5.50 25.47 5.81
C GLU A 312 -4.69 25.43 4.51
N VAL A 313 -5.35 25.03 3.42
CA VAL A 313 -4.78 25.00 2.08
C VAL A 313 -5.60 25.90 1.16
N VAL A 314 -5.02 27.04 0.76
CA VAL A 314 -5.65 27.99 -0.16
C VAL A 314 -5.15 27.76 -1.58
N VAL A 315 -6.08 27.69 -2.53
CA VAL A 315 -5.81 27.47 -3.96
C VAL A 315 -5.66 28.80 -4.69
N ILE A 316 -4.55 28.98 -5.39
CA ILE A 316 -4.36 30.06 -6.37
C ILE A 316 -4.16 29.43 -7.74
N ARG A 317 -5.10 29.70 -8.65
CA ARG A 317 -5.08 29.16 -10.02
C ARG A 317 -4.31 30.11 -10.93
N PRO A 318 -3.62 29.61 -11.98
CA PRO A 318 -3.03 30.47 -12.99
C PRO A 318 -4.11 31.30 -13.69
N ASP A 319 -3.71 32.47 -14.21
CA ASP A 319 -4.57 33.25 -15.09
C ASP A 319 -4.95 32.45 -16.34
N ALA A 320 -6.18 32.66 -16.82
CA ALA A 320 -6.76 31.93 -17.97
C ALA A 320 -6.18 32.37 -19.32
#